data_AF-A0A1R1A9U5-F1
#
_entry.id   AF-A0A1R1A9U5-F1
#
_cell.length_a   1.000
_cell.length_b   1.000
_cell.length_c   1.000
_cell.angle_alpha   90.00
_cell.angle_beta   90.00
_cell.angle_gamma   90.00
#
_symmetry.space_group_name_H-M   'P 1'
#
loop_
_entity.id
_entity.type
_entity.pdbx_description
1 polymer ?
#
loop_
_entity_poly.entity_id
_entity_poly.type
_entity_poly.pdbx_seq_one_letter_code
_entity_poly.pdbx_strand_id
1 'polypeptide(L)'
;MKDSGEPVNFDNLSVDDLRIIYCDEEKTDWQIVELFNVSASKVGRIRRKHGITIKNMVFDELLMGKNEESLNINLNIKNRLLVDENIDMISKAVAHFAFRNGPIEDMHADGQLSESDMKKLNKFVHNRLAYVFQLIVQDRWLELDFLIKSRSYSGTGWDKSEPDDGDNRAILKRMLNRD
;
A
#
# COMPACT_ATOMS: atom_id res chain seq x y z
N MET A 1 24.78 7.37 -14.63
CA MET A 1 25.25 8.41 -15.57
C MET A 1 24.15 8.66 -16.58
N LYS A 2 23.61 9.89 -16.61
CA LYS A 2 22.84 10.40 -17.75
C LYS A 2 23.61 11.62 -18.26
N ASP A 3 24.06 11.50 -19.51
CA ASP A 3 24.80 12.50 -20.27
C ASP A 3 23.92 13.68 -20.64
N SER A 4 24.24 14.87 -20.12
CA SER A 4 24.18 16.19 -20.77
C SER A 4 24.26 17.25 -19.65
N GLY A 5 25.35 18.00 -19.59
CA GLY A 5 25.69 18.95 -18.53
C GLY A 5 24.83 20.22 -18.46
N GLU A 6 23.52 20.13 -18.69
CA GLU A 6 22.60 21.19 -18.30
C GLU A 6 22.24 21.03 -16.80
N PRO A 7 22.35 22.09 -15.99
CA PRO A 7 21.94 22.02 -14.60
C PRO A 7 20.43 21.75 -14.55
N VAL A 8 20.06 20.59 -14.02
CA VAL A 8 18.66 20.23 -13.78
C VAL A 8 18.07 21.30 -12.86
N ASN A 9 17.03 22.00 -13.32
CA ASN A 9 16.34 22.98 -12.49
C ASN A 9 15.57 22.26 -11.37
N PHE A 10 15.72 22.73 -10.12
CA PHE A 10 14.98 22.21 -8.97
C PHE A 10 13.46 22.15 -9.19
N ASP A 11 12.89 23.13 -9.90
CA ASP A 11 11.45 23.19 -10.17
C ASP A 11 10.96 22.11 -11.15
N ASN A 12 11.88 21.46 -11.86
CA ASN A 12 11.57 20.36 -12.78
C ASN A 12 11.80 18.98 -12.14
N LEU A 13 12.30 18.90 -10.90
CA LEU A 13 12.43 17.63 -10.18
C LEU A 13 11.04 17.06 -9.91
N SER A 14 10.86 15.78 -10.22
CA SER A 14 9.71 15.05 -9.69
C SER A 14 9.85 14.87 -8.17
N VAL A 15 8.73 14.57 -7.51
CA VAL A 15 8.72 14.23 -6.08
C VAL A 15 9.61 13.01 -5.81
N ASP A 16 9.61 12.04 -6.73
CA ASP A 16 10.42 10.83 -6.61
C ASP A 16 11.91 11.11 -6.77
N ASP A 17 12.32 12.01 -7.68
CA ASP A 17 13.72 12.40 -7.81
C ASP A 17 14.23 13.06 -6.53
N LEU A 18 13.43 13.98 -5.96
CA LEU A 18 13.77 14.62 -4.70
C LEU A 18 13.82 13.63 -3.52
N ARG A 19 12.98 12.59 -3.56
CA ARG A 19 13.00 11.49 -2.58
C ARG A 19 14.29 10.68 -2.71
N ILE A 20 14.69 10.31 -3.93
CA ILE A 20 15.94 9.57 -4.19
C ILE A 20 17.14 10.38 -3.68
N ILE A 21 17.24 11.66 -4.06
CA ILE A 21 18.37 12.52 -3.65
C ILE A 21 18.48 12.63 -2.13
N TYR A 22 17.35 12.84 -1.44
CA TYR A 22 17.37 13.05 0.01
C TYR A 22 17.49 11.74 0.81
N CYS A 23 16.74 10.72 0.42
CA CYS A 23 16.63 9.47 1.16
C CYS A 23 17.67 8.44 0.71
N ASP A 24 17.75 8.17 -0.59
CA ASP A 24 18.56 7.06 -1.11
C ASP A 24 20.02 7.48 -1.32
N GLU A 25 20.28 8.74 -1.71
CA GLU A 25 21.63 9.32 -1.79
C GLU A 25 22.08 10.07 -0.50
N GLU A 26 21.24 10.05 0.54
CA GLU A 26 21.50 10.64 1.86
C GLU A 26 21.93 12.12 1.85
N LYS A 27 21.51 12.91 0.84
CA LYS A 27 21.89 14.33 0.77
C LYS A 27 21.08 15.16 1.76
N THR A 28 21.78 15.96 2.55
CA THR A 28 21.19 16.98 3.41
C THR A 28 20.52 18.09 2.60
N ASP A 29 19.58 18.82 3.23
CA ASP A 29 18.97 20.00 2.63
C ASP A 29 20.03 21.02 2.15
N TRP A 30 21.17 21.11 2.85
CA TRP A 30 22.27 22.01 2.49
C TRP A 30 23.00 21.55 1.21
N GLN A 31 23.31 20.26 1.09
CA GLN A 31 23.90 19.71 -0.13
C GLN A 31 22.95 19.84 -1.32
N ILE A 32 21.63 19.72 -1.12
CA ILE A 32 20.62 19.95 -2.16
C ILE A 32 20.59 21.44 -2.55
N VAL A 33 20.69 22.35 -1.58
CA VAL A 33 20.80 23.80 -1.84
C VAL A 33 22.01 24.11 -2.73
N GLU A 34 23.17 23.51 -2.44
CA GLU A 34 24.37 23.70 -3.26
C GLU A 34 24.22 23.12 -4.66
N LEU A 35 23.67 21.92 -4.80
CA LEU A 35 23.52 21.23 -6.09
C LEU A 35 22.60 21.98 -7.06
N PHE A 36 21.55 22.61 -6.54
CA PHE A 36 20.50 23.22 -7.36
C PHE A 36 20.47 24.75 -7.28
N ASN A 37 21.33 25.35 -6.47
CA ASN A 37 21.42 26.80 -6.24
C ASN A 37 20.05 27.43 -5.87
N VAL A 38 19.35 26.82 -4.90
CA VAL A 38 18.04 27.26 -4.39
C VAL A 38 18.09 27.55 -2.89
N SER A 39 17.05 28.19 -2.33
CA SER A 39 17.02 28.45 -0.88
C SER A 39 16.70 27.20 -0.05
N ALA A 40 17.31 27.10 1.14
CA ALA A 40 17.02 26.02 2.09
C ALA A 40 15.53 25.94 2.47
N SER A 41 14.87 27.10 2.60
CA SER A 41 13.42 27.18 2.86
C SER A 41 12.60 26.55 1.73
N LYS A 42 13.02 26.69 0.47
CA LYS A 42 12.33 26.08 -0.69
C LYS A 42 12.44 24.55 -0.64
N VAL A 43 13.67 24.04 -0.47
CA VAL A 43 13.95 22.59 -0.35
C VAL A 43 13.14 21.98 0.80
N GLY A 44 13.29 22.54 2.00
CA GLY A 44 12.61 22.05 3.19
C GLY A 44 11.09 22.16 3.13
N ARG A 45 10.53 23.17 2.45
CA ARG A 45 9.08 23.31 2.24
C ARG A 45 8.55 22.19 1.34
N ILE A 46 9.19 21.97 0.19
CA ILE A 46 8.73 21.00 -0.80
C ILE A 46 8.86 19.58 -0.24
N ARG A 47 10.00 19.22 0.36
CA ARG A 47 10.18 17.93 1.05
C ARG A 47 9.07 17.64 2.05
N ARG A 48 8.84 18.57 3.00
CA ARG A 48 7.81 18.40 4.03
C ARG A 48 6.39 18.33 3.45
N LYS A 49 6.08 19.16 2.46
CA LYS A 49 4.78 19.12 1.75
C LYS A 49 4.50 17.74 1.17
N HIS A 50 5.53 17.07 0.65
CA HIS A 50 5.42 15.74 0.07
C HIS A 50 5.80 14.60 1.04
N GLY A 51 5.97 14.89 2.33
CA GLY A 51 6.30 13.88 3.33
C GLY A 51 7.70 13.26 3.19
N ILE A 52 8.59 13.84 2.39
CA ILE A 52 9.98 13.39 2.30
C ILE A 52 10.66 13.83 3.60
N THR A 53 10.89 12.88 4.51
CA THR A 53 11.49 13.10 5.83
C THR A 53 12.19 11.83 6.27
N ILE A 54 13.25 11.93 7.08
CA ILE A 54 13.94 10.75 7.64
C ILE A 54 12.95 9.87 8.40
N LYS A 55 12.03 10.47 9.17
CA LYS A 55 10.99 9.73 9.89
C LYS A 55 10.12 8.86 8.97
N ASN A 56 9.67 9.40 7.84
CA ASN A 56 8.86 8.63 6.89
C ASN A 56 9.68 7.58 6.15
N MET A 57 10.95 7.88 5.86
CA MET A 57 11.88 6.92 5.25
C MET A 57 12.10 5.71 6.16
N VAL A 58 12.44 5.93 7.43
CA VAL A 58 12.61 4.86 8.45
C VAL A 58 11.32 4.07 8.61
N PHE A 59 10.17 4.76 8.62
CA PHE A 59 8.87 4.09 8.65
C PHE A 59 8.63 3.21 7.42
N ASP A 60 8.93 3.70 6.22
CA ASP A 60 8.80 2.93 4.99
C ASP A 60 9.76 1.73 4.95
N GLU A 61 10.99 1.89 5.45
CA GLU A 61 11.97 0.81 5.59
C GLU A 61 11.49 -0.29 6.54
N LEU A 62 10.86 0.10 7.64
CA LEU A 62 10.24 -0.82 8.59
C LEU A 62 9.09 -1.59 7.94
N LEU A 63 8.18 -0.90 7.25
CA LEU A 63 7.03 -1.57 6.64
C LEU A 63 7.43 -2.47 5.46
N MET A 64 8.38 -2.03 4.64
CA MET A 64 8.79 -2.74 3.43
C MET A 64 9.79 -3.88 3.69
N GLY A 65 10.23 -4.09 4.94
CA GLY A 65 11.20 -5.14 5.24
C GLY A 65 12.59 -4.89 4.64
N LYS A 66 13.01 -3.62 4.53
CA LYS A 66 14.27 -3.24 3.84
C LYS A 66 15.54 -3.58 4.61
N ASN A 67 15.46 -3.91 5.90
CA ASN A 67 16.58 -4.36 6.71
C ASN A 67 16.25 -5.71 7.38
N GLU A 68 17.25 -6.37 7.95
CA GLU A 68 17.10 -7.71 8.53
C GLU A 68 16.06 -7.76 9.66
N GLU A 69 16.03 -6.74 10.51
CA GLU A 69 15.07 -6.66 11.62
C GLU A 69 13.63 -6.55 11.08
N SER A 70 13.39 -5.63 10.15
CA SER A 70 12.06 -5.41 9.57
C SER A 70 11.60 -6.58 8.71
N LEU A 71 12.52 -7.24 8.01
CA LEU A 71 12.25 -8.50 7.30
C LEU A 71 11.83 -9.60 8.28
N ASN A 72 12.55 -9.79 9.38
CA ASN A 72 12.23 -10.78 10.40
C ASN A 72 10.86 -10.50 11.05
N ILE A 73 10.53 -9.24 11.33
CA ILE A 73 9.21 -8.84 11.81
C ILE A 73 8.13 -9.24 10.80
N ASN A 74 8.31 -8.90 9.52
CA ASN A 74 7.36 -9.24 8.46
C ASN A 74 7.19 -10.76 8.28
N LEU A 75 8.28 -11.53 8.35
CA LEU A 75 8.24 -13.00 8.28
C LEU A 75 7.50 -13.60 9.48
N ASN A 76 7.77 -13.11 10.69
CA ASN A 76 7.09 -13.57 11.90
C ASN A 76 5.58 -13.27 11.86
N ILE A 77 5.21 -12.08 11.41
CA ILE A 77 3.80 -11.70 11.21
C ILE A 77 3.17 -12.59 10.15
N LYS A 78 3.83 -12.78 9.00
CA LYS A 78 3.36 -13.65 7.91
C LYS A 78 3.09 -15.07 8.43
N ASN A 79 4.04 -15.66 9.16
CA ASN A 79 3.93 -17.03 9.67
C ASN A 79 2.83 -17.19 10.71
N ARG A 80 2.58 -16.16 11.52
CA ARG A 80 1.46 -16.15 12.48
C ARG A 80 0.12 -15.91 11.82
N LEU A 81 0.10 -15.12 10.73
CA LEU A 81 -1.12 -14.69 10.05
C LEU A 81 -1.61 -15.74 9.04
N LEU A 82 -0.72 -16.26 8.20
CA LEU A 82 -1.03 -17.19 7.11
C LEU A 82 -1.00 -18.64 7.59
N VAL A 83 -1.98 -18.98 8.45
CA VAL A 83 -2.25 -20.34 8.92
C VAL A 83 -3.73 -20.67 8.71
N ASP A 84 -4.06 -21.95 8.62
CA ASP A 84 -5.41 -22.42 8.27
C ASP A 84 -6.47 -21.89 9.25
N GLU A 85 -6.13 -21.79 10.54
CA GLU A 85 -7.01 -21.30 11.60
C GLU A 85 -7.46 -19.85 11.39
N ASN A 86 -6.63 -19.05 10.71
CA ASN A 86 -6.89 -17.64 10.49
C ASN A 86 -7.70 -17.36 9.22
N ILE A 87 -7.95 -18.37 8.36
CA ILE A 87 -8.61 -18.17 7.05
C ILE A 87 -9.97 -17.47 7.20
N ASP A 88 -10.79 -17.85 8.17
CA ASP A 88 -12.11 -17.21 8.39
C ASP A 88 -11.96 -15.73 8.77
N MET A 89 -11.04 -15.43 9.71
CA MET A 89 -10.78 -14.08 10.18
C MET A 89 -10.28 -13.18 9.04
N ILE A 90 -9.24 -13.60 8.31
CA ILE A 90 -8.65 -12.79 7.23
C ILE A 90 -9.65 -12.56 6.09
N SER A 91 -10.47 -13.57 5.78
CA SER A 91 -11.46 -13.46 4.70
C SER A 91 -12.55 -12.46 5.02
N LYS A 92 -13.05 -12.46 6.25
CA LYS A 92 -14.02 -11.47 6.72
C LYS A 92 -13.41 -10.07 6.77
N ALA A 93 -12.21 -9.93 7.32
CA ALA A 93 -11.53 -8.64 7.41
C ALA A 93 -11.28 -8.03 6.03
N VAL A 94 -10.80 -8.82 5.07
CA VAL A 94 -10.55 -8.36 3.70
C VAL A 94 -11.87 -8.09 2.96
N ALA A 95 -12.94 -8.87 3.20
CA ALA A 95 -14.26 -8.54 2.67
C ALA A 95 -14.78 -7.19 3.20
N HIS A 96 -14.55 -6.90 4.49
CA HIS A 96 -14.89 -5.60 5.06
C HIS A 96 -14.11 -4.48 4.38
N PHE A 97 -12.79 -4.65 4.24
CA PHE A 97 -11.91 -3.66 3.63
C PHE A 97 -12.21 -3.41 2.14
N ALA A 98 -12.25 -4.46 1.32
CA ALA A 98 -12.23 -4.34 -0.13
C ALA A 98 -13.62 -4.32 -0.80
N PHE A 99 -14.68 -4.68 -0.06
CA PHE A 99 -16.02 -4.80 -0.63
C PHE A 99 -17.08 -4.04 0.17
N ARG A 100 -17.12 -4.24 1.50
CA ARG A 100 -18.19 -3.66 2.30
C ARG A 100 -17.99 -2.17 2.55
N ASN A 101 -16.79 -1.77 2.96
CA ASN A 101 -16.48 -0.39 3.24
C ASN A 101 -16.46 0.39 1.91
N GLY A 102 -17.32 1.41 1.79
CA GLY A 102 -17.47 2.20 0.57
C GLY A 102 -18.87 2.05 -0.05
N PRO A 103 -19.00 2.01 -1.39
CA PRO A 103 -20.29 2.16 -2.07
C PRO A 103 -21.38 1.16 -1.65
N ILE A 104 -21.01 -0.06 -1.25
CA ILE A 104 -21.97 -1.07 -0.81
C ILE A 104 -22.62 -0.70 0.52
N GLU A 105 -21.85 -0.14 1.46
CA GLU A 105 -22.40 0.36 2.72
C GLU A 105 -23.27 1.61 2.47
N ASP A 106 -22.86 2.49 1.55
CA ASP A 106 -23.66 3.67 1.16
C ASP A 106 -25.02 3.24 0.55
N MET A 107 -25.00 2.27 -0.36
CA MET A 107 -26.22 1.70 -0.95
C MET A 107 -27.15 1.08 0.11
N HIS A 108 -26.58 0.46 1.13
CA HIS A 108 -27.35 -0.09 2.26
C HIS A 108 -27.95 1.03 3.12
N ALA A 109 -27.17 2.05 3.46
CA ALA A 109 -27.62 3.22 4.22
C ALA A 109 -28.74 3.98 3.49
N ASP A 110 -28.67 4.05 2.16
CA ASP A 110 -29.68 4.66 1.28
C ASP A 110 -30.92 3.77 1.08
N GLY A 111 -30.97 2.58 1.69
CA GLY A 111 -32.08 1.64 1.59
C GLY A 111 -32.20 0.92 0.24
N GLN A 112 -31.18 1.00 -0.62
CA GLN A 112 -31.14 0.32 -1.92
C GLN A 112 -30.87 -1.18 -1.77
N LEU A 113 -30.19 -1.57 -0.68
CA LEU A 113 -29.98 -2.96 -0.28
C LEU A 113 -30.74 -3.22 1.01
N SER A 114 -31.38 -4.38 1.13
CA SER A 114 -31.90 -4.80 2.43
C SER A 114 -30.80 -5.43 3.29
N GLU A 115 -31.04 -5.51 4.60
CA GLU A 115 -30.21 -6.28 5.54
C GLU A 115 -30.02 -7.75 5.09
N SER A 116 -31.04 -8.34 4.45
CA SER A 116 -30.96 -9.69 3.92
C SER A 116 -30.01 -9.78 2.73
N ASP A 117 -30.04 -8.78 1.85
CA ASP A 117 -29.15 -8.70 0.69
C ASP A 117 -27.70 -8.48 1.13
N MET A 118 -27.48 -7.59 2.11
CA MET A 118 -26.17 -7.38 2.71
C MET A 118 -25.59 -8.67 3.28
N LYS A 119 -26.38 -9.46 4.03
CA LYS A 119 -25.91 -10.75 4.57
C LYS A 119 -25.56 -11.74 3.46
N LYS A 120 -26.34 -11.80 2.38
CA LYS A 120 -26.08 -12.68 1.24
C LYS A 120 -24.80 -12.27 0.50
N LEU A 121 -24.65 -10.98 0.21
CA LEU A 121 -23.48 -10.44 -0.51
C LEU A 121 -22.20 -10.62 0.31
N ASN A 122 -22.23 -10.26 1.60
CA ASN A 122 -21.09 -10.47 2.49
C ASN A 122 -20.70 -11.94 2.56
N LYS A 123 -21.67 -12.85 2.72
CA LYS A 123 -21.43 -14.30 2.73
C LYS A 123 -20.82 -14.80 1.43
N PHE A 124 -21.31 -14.32 0.30
CA PHE A 124 -20.76 -14.69 -1.00
C PHE A 124 -19.29 -14.26 -1.13
N VAL A 125 -18.97 -13.01 -0.82
CA VAL A 125 -17.62 -12.45 -0.98
C VAL A 125 -16.64 -13.09 -0.01
N HIS A 126 -16.94 -13.15 1.29
CA HIS A 126 -15.98 -13.69 2.26
C HIS A 126 -15.75 -15.20 2.05
N ASN A 127 -16.71 -15.97 1.53
CA ASN A 127 -16.50 -17.37 1.18
C ASN A 127 -15.54 -17.52 -0.03
N ARG A 128 -15.64 -16.63 -1.02
CA ARG A 128 -14.73 -16.64 -2.17
C ARG A 128 -13.32 -16.23 -1.76
N LEU A 129 -13.20 -15.24 -0.88
CA LEU A 129 -11.91 -14.85 -0.30
C LEU A 129 -11.31 -15.97 0.55
N ALA A 130 -12.13 -16.70 1.33
CA ALA A 130 -11.66 -17.86 2.09
C ALA A 130 -11.02 -18.92 1.20
N TYR A 131 -11.59 -19.19 0.03
CA TYR A 131 -10.95 -20.09 -0.93
C TYR A 131 -9.63 -19.52 -1.46
N VAL A 132 -9.56 -18.23 -1.82
CA VAL A 132 -8.31 -17.60 -2.28
C VAL A 132 -7.23 -17.69 -1.21
N PHE A 133 -7.55 -17.34 0.04
CA PHE A 133 -6.61 -17.40 1.15
C PHE A 133 -6.20 -18.84 1.49
N GLN A 134 -7.12 -19.80 1.41
CA GLN A 134 -6.77 -21.22 1.54
C GLN A 134 -5.71 -21.64 0.53
N LEU A 135 -5.86 -21.24 -0.75
CA LEU A 135 -4.86 -21.57 -1.76
C LEU A 135 -3.49 -20.95 -1.45
N ILE A 136 -3.47 -19.74 -0.91
CA ILE A 136 -2.24 -19.04 -0.53
C ILE A 136 -1.58 -19.68 0.70
N VAL A 137 -2.35 -19.94 1.75
CA VAL A 137 -1.87 -20.51 3.02
C VAL A 137 -1.34 -21.93 2.82
N GLN A 138 -1.96 -22.70 1.92
CA GLN A 138 -1.61 -24.10 1.66
C GLN A 138 -0.65 -24.28 0.47
N ASP A 139 -0.05 -23.19 -0.03
CA ASP A 139 0.90 -23.21 -1.16
C ASP A 139 0.34 -23.91 -2.43
N ARG A 140 -0.97 -23.82 -2.68
CA ARG A 140 -1.67 -24.43 -3.83
C ARG A 140 -1.57 -23.56 -5.08
N TRP A 141 -0.34 -23.24 -5.47
CA TRP A 141 -0.03 -22.25 -6.52
C TRP A 141 -0.60 -22.59 -7.90
N LEU A 142 -0.64 -23.87 -8.28
CA LEU A 142 -1.22 -24.30 -9.56
C LEU A 142 -2.71 -23.98 -9.65
N GLU A 143 -3.45 -24.21 -8.56
CA GLU A 143 -4.89 -23.92 -8.51
C GLU A 143 -5.16 -22.42 -8.47
N LEU A 144 -4.30 -21.65 -7.81
CA LEU A 144 -4.38 -20.19 -7.81
C LEU A 144 -4.10 -19.62 -9.21
N ASP A 145 -3.08 -20.12 -9.92
CA ASP A 145 -2.78 -19.72 -11.30
C ASP A 145 -3.95 -20.02 -12.23
N PHE A 146 -4.54 -21.21 -12.12
CA PHE A 146 -5.74 -21.58 -12.88
C PHE A 146 -6.94 -20.67 -12.56
N LEU A 147 -7.16 -20.36 -11.28
CA LEU A 147 -8.23 -19.47 -10.82
C LEU A 147 -8.13 -18.08 -11.45
N ILE A 148 -6.91 -17.54 -11.54
CA ILE A 148 -6.63 -16.22 -12.10
C ILE A 148 -6.78 -16.24 -13.63
N LYS A 149 -6.11 -17.18 -14.31
CA LYS A 149 -6.10 -17.25 -15.78
C LYS A 149 -7.45 -17.61 -16.38
N SER A 150 -8.25 -18.44 -15.72
CA SER A 150 -9.61 -18.78 -16.18
C SER A 150 -10.55 -17.58 -16.19
N ARG A 151 -10.19 -16.47 -15.54
CA ARG A 151 -11.02 -15.26 -15.39
C ARG A 151 -10.36 -13.99 -15.92
N SER A 152 -9.13 -14.06 -16.42
CA SER A 152 -8.37 -12.88 -16.87
C SER A 152 -8.98 -12.15 -18.06
N TYR A 153 -9.88 -12.82 -18.81
CA TYR A 153 -10.64 -12.20 -19.90
C TYR A 153 -11.89 -11.45 -19.41
N SER A 154 -12.26 -11.58 -18.13
CA SER A 154 -13.33 -10.80 -17.52
C SER A 154 -12.77 -9.46 -17.07
N GLY A 155 -13.42 -8.35 -17.43
CA GLY A 155 -12.99 -7.01 -17.02
C GLY A 155 -11.97 -6.33 -17.94
N THR A 156 -11.77 -6.82 -19.18
CA THR A 156 -10.88 -6.16 -20.16
C THR A 156 -11.28 -4.73 -20.52
N GLY A 157 -12.52 -4.34 -20.24
CA GLY A 157 -13.02 -2.97 -20.41
C GLY A 157 -12.99 -2.14 -19.13
N TRP A 158 -12.40 -2.63 -18.04
CA TRP A 158 -12.27 -1.89 -16.79
C TRP A 158 -10.98 -1.06 -16.81
N ASP A 159 -10.98 0.02 -16.03
CA ASP A 159 -9.77 0.79 -15.79
C ASP A 159 -8.70 -0.06 -15.12
N LYS A 160 -7.44 0.35 -15.31
CA LYS A 160 -6.30 -0.31 -14.69
C LYS A 160 -6.45 -0.23 -13.17
N SER A 161 -6.27 -1.36 -12.48
CA SER A 161 -6.28 -1.38 -11.02
C SER A 161 -5.16 -0.52 -10.43
N GLU A 162 -5.50 0.29 -9.44
CA GLU A 162 -4.57 1.10 -8.66
C GLU A 162 -4.59 0.62 -7.20
N PRO A 163 -3.43 0.49 -6.53
CA PRO A 163 -3.40 0.16 -5.11
C PRO A 163 -4.06 1.27 -4.27
N ASP A 164 -5.06 0.90 -3.48
CA ASP A 164 -5.68 1.73 -2.47
C ASP A 164 -5.53 1.03 -1.11
N ASP A 165 -4.94 1.71 -0.14
CA ASP A 165 -4.72 1.17 1.20
C ASP A 165 -5.82 1.55 2.18
N GLY A 166 -6.85 2.30 1.77
CA GLY A 166 -7.95 2.76 2.61
C GLY A 166 -7.48 3.49 3.87
N ASP A 167 -6.46 4.35 3.73
CA ASP A 167 -5.80 5.11 4.80
C ASP A 167 -5.03 4.28 5.84
N ASN A 168 -4.87 2.96 5.64
CA ASN A 168 -4.23 2.09 6.63
C ASN A 168 -2.80 2.54 6.98
N ARG A 169 -2.00 3.02 6.02
CA ARG A 169 -0.65 3.55 6.33
C ARG A 169 -0.70 4.79 7.21
N ALA A 170 -1.64 5.69 6.95
CA ALA A 170 -1.80 6.90 7.75
C ALA A 170 -2.22 6.56 9.19
N ILE A 171 -3.13 5.59 9.35
CA ILE A 171 -3.56 5.08 10.65
C ILE A 171 -2.40 4.44 11.41
N LEU A 172 -1.68 3.51 10.78
CA LEU A 172 -0.55 2.81 11.40
C LEU A 172 0.54 3.79 11.86
N LYS A 173 0.85 4.77 11.02
CA LYS A 173 1.80 5.83 11.36
C LYS A 173 1.35 6.67 12.56
N ARG A 174 0.04 6.95 12.70
CA ARG A 174 -0.49 7.66 13.89
C ARG A 174 -0.39 6.80 15.15
N MET A 175 -0.60 5.48 15.04
CA MET A 175 -0.50 4.56 16.19
C MET A 175 0.93 4.53 16.74
N LEU A 176 1.93 4.36 15.87
CA LEU A 176 3.35 4.30 16.26
C LEU A 176 3.94 5.64 16.72
N ASN A 177 3.23 6.75 16.51
CA ASN A 177 3.63 8.08 16.98
C ASN A 177 3.02 8.46 18.34
N ARG A 178 2.14 7.63 18.90
CA ARG A 178 1.46 7.87 20.17
C ARG A 178 2.12 7.18 21.36
N ASP A 179 3.15 6.39 21.11
CA ASP A 179 4.07 5.80 22.09
C ASP A 179 5.37 6.61 22.14
#